data_AF-A0A2K9LTP6-F1
#
_entry.id   AF-A0A2K9LTP6-F1
#
_cell.length_a   1.000
_cell.length_b   1.000
_cell.length_c   1.000
_cell.angle_alpha   90.00
_cell.angle_beta   90.00
_cell.angle_gamma   90.00
#
_symmetry.space_group_name_H-M   'P 1'
#
loop_
_entity.id
_entity.type
_entity.pdbx_description
1 polymer ?
#
loop_
_entity_poly.entity_id
_entity_poly.type
_entity_poly.pdbx_seq_one_letter_code
_entity_poly.pdbx_strand_id
1 'polypeptide(L)'
;MKKNLSLIAYISLALALLNQIFVISFAKLIFKKVNKVELDEMSYIIIIIAVIFLTIIGIIATLFIFKNTVKSSFVGSIILITLGVMLLPTIFGFTWIFGVINIICGILMITVGAIHLKTSREYL
;
A
#
# COMPACT_ATOMS: atom_id res chain seq x y z
N MET A 1 -1.67 4.00 -23.98
CA MET A 1 -0.92 4.08 -22.70
C MET A 1 -1.79 4.17 -21.45
N LYS A 2 -2.85 4.99 -21.39
CA LYS A 2 -3.70 5.15 -20.18
C LYS A 2 -4.25 3.83 -19.59
N LYS A 3 -4.78 2.92 -20.43
CA LYS A 3 -5.26 1.59 -19.99
C LYS A 3 -4.18 0.73 -19.33
N ASN A 4 -2.95 0.74 -19.86
CA ASN A 4 -1.85 -0.07 -19.33
C ASN A 4 -1.38 0.47 -17.98
N LEU A 5 -1.35 1.80 -17.80
CA LEU A 5 -0.90 2.39 -16.54
C LEU A 5 -1.93 2.21 -15.41
N SER A 6 -3.22 2.32 -15.71
CA SER A 6 -4.28 2.03 -14.74
C SER A 6 -4.29 0.54 -14.34
N LEU A 7 -4.01 -0.37 -15.28
CA LEU A 7 -3.82 -1.79 -14.98
C LEU A 7 -2.66 -2.02 -14.00
N ILE A 8 -1.52 -1.36 -14.22
CA ILE A 8 -0.36 -1.45 -13.31
C ILE A 8 -0.75 -0.93 -11.93
N ALA A 9 -1.47 0.20 -11.84
CA ALA A 9 -1.96 0.72 -10.56
C ALA A 9 -2.86 -0.27 -9.81
N TYR A 10 -3.77 -0.96 -10.51
CA TYR A 10 -4.60 -2.00 -9.91
C TYR A 10 -3.80 -3.18 -9.39
N ILE A 11 -2.83 -3.67 -10.17
CA ILE A 11 -1.95 -4.78 -9.74
C ILE A 11 -1.15 -4.37 -8.49
N SER A 12 -0.64 -3.14 -8.47
CA SER A 12 0.11 -2.58 -7.35
C SER A 12 -0.72 -2.54 -6.07
N LEU A 13 -1.96 -2.04 -6.18
CA LEU A 13 -2.93 -1.99 -5.09
C LEU A 13 -3.31 -3.38 -4.59
N ALA A 14 -3.60 -4.31 -5.50
CA ALA A 14 -3.93 -5.68 -5.15
C ALA A 14 -2.80 -6.36 -4.37
N LEU A 15 -1.54 -6.18 -4.80
CA LEU A 15 -0.37 -6.72 -4.10
C LEU A 15 -0.20 -6.12 -2.70
N ALA A 16 -0.37 -4.81 -2.54
CA ALA A 16 -0.26 -4.16 -1.24
C ALA A 16 -1.38 -4.58 -0.27
N LEU A 17 -2.62 -4.74 -0.77
CA LEU A 17 -3.75 -5.23 0.01
C LEU A 17 -3.57 -6.71 0.40
N LEU A 18 -3.07 -7.53 -0.51
CA LEU A 18 -2.73 -8.92 -0.21
C LEU A 18 -1.64 -8.99 0.87
N ASN A 19 -0.62 -8.13 0.81
CA ASN A 19 0.41 -8.06 1.83
C ASN A 19 -0.17 -7.67 3.20
N GLN A 20 -1.14 -6.75 3.25
CA GLN A 20 -1.84 -6.40 4.49
C GLN A 20 -2.55 -7.61 5.12
N ILE A 21 -3.22 -8.43 4.30
CA ILE A 21 -3.86 -9.67 4.78
C ILE A 21 -2.81 -10.63 5.36
N PHE A 22 -1.66 -10.77 4.70
CA PHE A 22 -0.56 -11.60 5.20
C PHE A 22 0.06 -11.08 6.48
N VAL A 23 0.19 -9.76 6.66
CA VAL A 23 0.67 -9.16 7.92
C VAL A 23 -0.23 -9.59 9.07
N ILE A 24 -1.55 -9.43 8.95
CA ILE A 24 -2.50 -9.84 10.01
C ILE A 24 -2.40 -11.35 10.26
N SER A 25 -2.33 -12.15 9.21
CA SER A 25 -2.39 -13.61 9.32
C SER A 25 -1.11 -14.21 9.91
N PHE A 26 0.05 -13.60 9.62
CA PHE A 26 1.34 -14.24 9.85
C PHE A 26 2.34 -13.43 10.68
N ALA A 27 2.07 -12.17 11.05
CA ALA A 27 3.03 -11.35 11.82
C ALA A 27 3.50 -12.03 13.11
N LYS A 28 2.57 -12.57 13.93
CA LYS A 28 2.92 -13.31 15.16
C LYS A 28 3.75 -14.56 14.88
N LEU A 29 3.33 -15.37 13.91
CA LEU A 29 4.00 -16.63 13.57
C LEU A 29 5.43 -16.39 13.07
N ILE A 30 5.60 -15.42 12.18
CA ILE A 30 6.90 -15.04 11.63
C ILE A 30 7.80 -14.45 12.73
N PHE A 31 7.26 -13.55 13.57
CA PHE A 31 8.04 -12.98 14.67
C PHE A 31 8.54 -14.06 15.63
N LYS A 32 7.67 -15.01 16.03
CA LYS A 32 8.03 -16.15 16.88
C LYS A 32 9.10 -17.03 16.24
N LYS A 33 9.00 -17.27 14.94
CA LYS A 33 9.98 -18.09 14.21
C LYS A 33 11.37 -17.43 14.12
N VAL A 34 11.41 -16.12 13.94
CA VAL A 34 12.65 -15.35 13.75
C VAL A 34 13.33 -15.04 15.08
N ASN A 35 12.58 -14.55 16.07
CA ASN A 35 13.14 -14.06 17.33
C ASN A 35 13.11 -15.10 18.46
N LYS A 36 12.46 -16.25 18.26
CA LYS A 36 12.23 -17.30 19.27
C LYS A 36 11.47 -16.82 20.52
N VAL A 37 10.85 -15.64 20.44
CA VAL A 37 10.04 -15.01 21.49
C VAL A 37 8.70 -14.60 20.88
N GLU A 38 7.64 -14.60 21.68
CA GLU A 38 6.32 -14.15 21.22
C GLU A 38 6.29 -12.63 21.04
N LEU A 39 5.52 -12.19 20.03
CA LEU A 39 5.28 -10.77 19.82
C LEU A 39 4.34 -10.27 20.92
N ASP A 40 4.71 -9.19 21.58
CA ASP A 40 3.89 -8.53 22.58
C ASP A 40 2.49 -8.18 22.04
N GLU A 41 1.46 -8.39 22.86
CA GLU A 41 0.06 -8.24 22.46
C GLU A 41 -0.28 -6.79 22.12
N MET A 42 0.25 -5.82 22.87
CA MET A 42 0.04 -4.39 22.57
C MET A 42 0.68 -4.02 21.23
N SER A 43 1.89 -4.50 20.98
CA SER A 43 2.58 -4.32 19.70
C SER A 43 1.79 -4.93 18.53
N TYR A 44 1.22 -6.11 18.71
CA TYR A 44 0.38 -6.75 17.70
C TYR A 44 -0.93 -5.99 17.43
N ILE A 45 -1.58 -5.44 18.46
CA ILE A 45 -2.77 -4.59 18.30
C ILE A 45 -2.44 -3.34 17.46
N ILE A 46 -1.30 -2.70 17.72
CA ILE A 46 -0.85 -1.54 16.94
C ILE A 46 -0.66 -1.91 15.46
N ILE A 47 -0.06 -3.07 15.18
CA ILE A 47 0.09 -3.59 13.80
C ILE A 47 -1.28 -3.76 13.15
N ILE A 48 -2.25 -4.40 13.82
CA ILE A 48 -3.60 -4.60 13.27
C ILE A 48 -4.26 -3.27 12.93
N ILE A 49 -4.21 -2.30 13.84
CA ILE A 49 -4.82 -0.97 13.62
C ILE A 49 -4.19 -0.29 12.40
N ALA A 50 -2.86 -0.33 12.29
CA ALA A 50 -2.15 0.23 11.14
C ALA A 50 -2.54 -0.47 9.83
N VAL A 51 -2.65 -1.79 9.83
CA VAL A 51 -3.05 -2.58 8.65
C VAL A 51 -4.49 -2.25 8.23
N ILE A 52 -5.43 -2.15 9.18
CA ILE A 52 -6.82 -1.79 8.89
C ILE A 52 -6.87 -0.39 8.27
N PHE A 53 -6.15 0.57 8.84
CA PHE A 53 -6.08 1.93 8.31
C PHE A 53 -5.53 1.96 6.87
N LEU A 54 -4.41 1.27 6.62
CA LEU A 54 -3.82 1.15 5.28
C LEU A 54 -4.79 0.49 4.28
N THR A 55 -5.54 -0.52 4.72
CA THR A 55 -6.54 -1.22 3.91
C THR A 55 -7.68 -0.29 3.51
N ILE A 56 -8.20 0.51 4.45
CA ILE A 56 -9.25 1.51 4.17
C ILE A 56 -8.77 2.51 3.11
N ILE A 57 -7.55 3.05 3.26
CA ILE A 57 -6.98 3.97 2.27
C ILE A 57 -6.81 3.29 0.91
N GLY A 58 -6.34 2.05 0.87
CA GLY A 58 -6.20 1.27 -0.36
C GLY A 58 -7.54 1.05 -1.08
N ILE A 59 -8.62 0.78 -0.34
CA ILE A 59 -9.97 0.65 -0.91
C ILE A 59 -10.42 1.99 -1.51
N ILE A 60 -10.22 3.10 -0.80
CA ILE A 60 -10.55 4.44 -1.30
C ILE A 60 -9.77 4.74 -2.59
N ALA A 61 -8.46 4.45 -2.63
CA ALA A 61 -7.64 4.61 -3.83
C ALA A 61 -8.21 3.84 -5.02
N THR A 62 -8.65 2.60 -4.79
CA THR A 62 -9.23 1.72 -5.81
C THR A 62 -10.51 2.32 -6.41
N LEU A 63 -11.42 2.85 -5.57
CA LEU A 63 -12.66 3.48 -6.03
C LEU A 63 -12.41 4.70 -6.93
N PHE A 64 -11.43 5.54 -6.57
CA PHE A 64 -11.08 6.72 -7.36
C PHE A 64 -10.42 6.36 -8.69
N ILE A 65 -9.58 5.33 -8.74
CA ILE A 65 -8.98 4.87 -10.00
C ILE A 65 -10.06 4.23 -10.89
N PHE A 66 -11.01 3.48 -10.33
CA PHE A 66 -12.10 2.84 -11.08
C PHE A 66 -13.02 3.84 -11.78
N LYS A 67 -13.34 4.96 -11.14
CA LYS A 67 -14.20 6.01 -11.71
C LYS A 67 -13.61 6.67 -12.98
N ASN A 68 -12.28 6.60 -13.17
CA ASN A 68 -11.56 6.89 -14.41
C ASN A 68 -11.95 8.19 -15.17
N THR A 69 -12.33 9.26 -14.45
CA THR A 69 -12.44 10.61 -15.02
C THR A 69 -11.13 11.37 -14.86
N VAL A 70 -10.87 12.44 -15.62
CA VAL A 70 -9.63 13.24 -15.52
C VAL A 70 -9.39 13.72 -14.07
N LYS A 71 -10.44 14.25 -13.42
CA LYS A 71 -10.37 14.68 -12.01
C LYS A 71 -10.15 13.50 -11.05
N SER A 72 -10.79 12.36 -11.29
CA SER A 72 -10.66 11.17 -10.45
C SER A 72 -9.30 10.50 -10.57
N SER A 73 -8.71 10.50 -11.78
CA SER A 73 -7.35 9.99 -12.03
C SER A 73 -6.30 10.87 -11.34
N PHE A 74 -6.46 12.19 -11.35
CA PHE A 74 -5.60 13.10 -10.61
C PHE A 74 -5.63 12.83 -9.09
N VAL A 75 -6.84 12.78 -8.50
CA VAL A 75 -7.01 12.50 -7.07
C VAL A 75 -6.51 11.09 -6.71
N GLY A 76 -6.84 10.08 -7.52
CA GLY A 76 -6.37 8.71 -7.33
C GLY A 76 -4.85 8.58 -7.35
N SER A 77 -4.17 9.37 -8.19
CA SER A 77 -2.70 9.42 -8.25
C SER A 77 -2.08 9.97 -6.97
N ILE A 78 -2.68 11.04 -6.42
CA ILE A 78 -2.25 11.62 -5.14
C ILE A 78 -2.45 10.61 -4.02
N ILE A 79 -3.61 9.96 -3.95
CA ILE A 79 -3.90 8.94 -2.94
C ILE A 79 -2.92 7.77 -3.06
N LEU A 80 -2.57 7.33 -4.28
CA LEU A 80 -1.61 6.26 -4.53
C LEU A 80 -0.20 6.64 -4.02
N ILE A 81 0.24 7.88 -4.28
CA ILE A 81 1.53 8.39 -3.77
C ILE A 81 1.50 8.43 -2.24
N THR A 82 0.44 8.99 -1.65
CA THR A 82 0.28 9.09 -0.19
C THR A 82 0.31 7.72 0.47
N LEU A 83 -0.44 6.75 -0.09
CA LEU A 83 -0.42 5.36 0.39
C LEU A 83 0.99 4.77 0.28
N GLY A 84 1.68 5.00 -0.83
CA GLY A 84 3.04 4.53 -1.00
C GLY A 84 4.02 5.10 0.02
N VAL A 85 3.90 6.38 0.38
CA VAL A 85 4.69 7.01 1.46
C VAL A 85 4.35 6.41 2.82
N MET A 86 3.06 6.15 3.10
CA MET A 86 2.62 5.54 4.36
C MET A 86 3.10 4.09 4.55
N LEU A 87 3.43 3.38 3.46
CA LEU A 87 3.99 2.04 3.53
C LEU A 87 5.48 2.03 3.94
N LEU A 88 6.23 3.10 3.70
CA LEU A 88 7.68 3.17 4.00
C LEU A 88 8.02 2.97 5.49
N PRO A 89 7.38 3.65 6.46
CA PRO A 89 7.74 3.50 7.88
C PRO A 89 7.37 2.13 8.46
N THR A 90 6.63 1.29 7.74
CA THR A 90 6.22 -0.03 8.24
C THR A 90 7.40 -0.98 8.48
N ILE A 91 8.58 -0.70 7.94
CA ILE A 91 9.81 -1.45 8.28
C ILE A 91 10.21 -1.37 9.74
N PHE A 92 9.86 -0.27 10.41
CA PHE A 92 10.15 -0.07 11.84
C PHE A 92 9.04 -0.60 12.74
N GLY A 93 7.81 -0.68 12.23
CA GLY A 93 6.63 -1.08 13.01
C GLY A 93 6.24 -2.54 12.84
N PHE A 94 6.50 -3.15 11.68
CA PHE A 94 6.15 -4.54 11.38
C PHE A 94 7.38 -5.43 11.49
N THR A 95 7.22 -6.73 11.26
CA THR A 95 8.38 -7.61 11.05
C THR A 95 9.16 -7.13 9.82
N TRP A 96 10.50 -7.20 9.86
CA TRP A 96 11.35 -6.71 8.77
C TRP A 96 10.98 -7.31 7.41
N ILE A 97 10.52 -8.57 7.37
CA ILE A 97 10.05 -9.25 6.16
C ILE A 97 8.88 -8.50 5.53
N PHE A 98 7.83 -8.22 6.30
CA PHE A 98 6.66 -7.50 5.80
C PHE A 98 6.95 -6.03 5.53
N GLY A 99 7.82 -5.43 6.34
CA GLY A 99 8.31 -4.08 6.15
C GLY A 99 9.01 -3.87 4.81
N VAL A 100 9.90 -4.79 4.43
CA VAL A 100 10.59 -4.74 3.13
C VAL A 100 9.60 -4.88 1.97
N ILE A 101 8.65 -5.82 2.06
CA ILE A 101 7.61 -6.00 1.02
C ILE A 101 6.77 -4.71 0.89
N ASN A 102 6.37 -4.10 2.00
CA ASN A 102 5.65 -2.83 2.00
C ASN A 102 6.46 -1.70 1.38
N ILE A 103 7.77 -1.60 1.63
CA ILE A 103 8.62 -0.60 0.98
C ILE A 103 8.63 -0.80 -0.54
N ILE A 104 8.78 -2.03 -1.03
CA ILE A 104 8.76 -2.32 -2.47
C ILE A 104 7.43 -1.91 -3.08
N CYS A 105 6.31 -2.29 -2.45
CA CYS A 105 4.98 -1.86 -2.87
C CYS A 105 4.83 -0.33 -2.85
N GLY A 106 5.37 0.32 -1.81
CA GLY A 106 5.29 1.77 -1.65
C GLY A 106 6.04 2.54 -2.73
N ILE A 107 7.27 2.13 -3.04
CA ILE A 107 8.07 2.71 -4.13
C ILE A 107 7.35 2.54 -5.47
N LEU A 108 6.79 1.35 -5.71
CA LEU A 108 6.08 1.04 -6.94
C LEU A 108 4.82 1.92 -7.08
N MET A 109 4.05 2.08 -6.01
CA MET A 109 2.88 2.97 -5.96
C MET A 109 3.24 4.44 -6.19
N ILE A 110 4.30 4.95 -5.55
CA ILE A 110 4.79 6.31 -5.75
C ILE A 110 5.17 6.53 -7.21
N THR A 111 5.88 5.57 -7.80
CA THR A 111 6.33 5.65 -9.20
C THR A 111 5.15 5.69 -10.17
N VAL A 112 4.20 4.76 -10.02
CA VAL A 112 3.00 4.69 -10.88
C VAL A 112 2.14 5.93 -10.70
N GLY A 113 1.96 6.40 -9.47
CA GLY A 113 1.19 7.59 -9.15
C GLY A 113 1.82 8.84 -9.75
N ALA A 114 3.14 8.99 -9.67
CA ALA A 114 3.85 10.12 -10.27
C ALA A 114 3.72 10.14 -11.81
N ILE A 115 3.83 8.98 -12.46
CA ILE A 115 3.65 8.87 -13.92
C ILE A 115 2.20 9.23 -14.30
N HIS A 116 1.21 8.74 -13.56
CA HIS A 116 -0.19 9.08 -13.81
C HIS A 116 -0.48 10.58 -13.59
N LEU A 117 0.11 11.17 -12.55
CA LEU A 117 -0.05 12.60 -12.24
C LEU A 117 0.50 13.48 -13.37
N LYS A 118 1.72 13.17 -13.85
CA LYS A 118 2.34 13.88 -14.98
C LYS A 118 1.47 13.77 -16.23
N THR A 119 1.07 12.55 -16.58
CA THR A 119 0.24 12.29 -17.76
C THR A 119 -1.09 13.04 -17.69
N SER A 120 -1.75 13.08 -16.53
CA SER A 120 -3.04 13.76 -16.39
C SER A 120 -2.94 15.28 -16.43
N ARG A 121 -1.81 15.87 -16.03
CA ARG A 121 -1.55 17.32 -16.14
C ARG A 121 -1.35 17.79 -17.58
N GLU A 122 -0.78 16.96 -18.45
CA GLU A 122 -0.57 17.31 -19.87
C GLU A 122 -1.89 17.44 -20.66
N TYR A 123 -3.02 17.00 -20.10
CA TYR A 123 -4.35 17.06 -20.75
C TYR A 123 -5.35 18.01 -20.05
N LEU A 124 -4.90 18.77 -19.04
CA LEU A 124 -5.67 19.81 -18.35
C LEU A 124 -5.26 21.18 -18.88
#